data_AF-A0A4Y3M3Z2-F1
#
_entry.id   AF-A0A4Y3M3Z2-F1
#
_cell.length_a   1.000
_cell.length_b   1.000
_cell.length_c   1.000
_cell.angle_alpha   90.00
_cell.angle_beta   90.00
_cell.angle_gamma   90.00
#
_symmetry.space_group_name_H-M   'P 1'
#
loop_
_entity.id
_entity.type
_entity.pdbx_description
1 polymer ?
#
loop_
_entity_poly.entity_id
_entity_poly.type
_entity_poly.pdbx_seq_one_letter_code
_entity_poly.pdbx_strand_id
1 'polypeptide(L)'
;MLARLMMDWVDFVGPRLAKQTEPRRLSAGTLTLACSGPIAMELQHLAPQIIERINVACGLRGEYEIERLKIVQDLVAFERPTPKRPKPVQIEVPDIEDEELRLALENLGGHLGARRKRR
;
A
#
# COMPACT_ATOMS: atom_id res chain seq x y z
N MET A 1 -13.87 0.19 7.32
CA MET A 1 -12.70 1.10 7.39
C MET A 1 -11.37 0.36 7.48
N LEU A 2 -11.15 -0.53 8.45
CA LEU A 2 -9.91 -1.30 8.58
C LEU A 2 -9.51 -2.03 7.27
N ALA A 3 -10.48 -2.59 6.54
CA ALA A 3 -10.24 -3.23 5.24
C ALA A 3 -9.59 -2.29 4.20
N ARG A 4 -9.99 -1.01 4.14
CA ARG A 4 -9.40 -0.02 3.23
C ARG A 4 -7.97 0.31 3.64
N LEU A 5 -7.72 0.50 4.94
CA LEU A 5 -6.37 0.70 5.46
C LEU A 5 -5.45 -0.48 5.14
N MET A 6 -5.96 -1.71 5.18
CA MET A 6 -5.19 -2.90 4.84
C MET A 6 -4.91 -3.03 3.34
N MET A 7 -5.86 -2.65 2.47
CA MET A 7 -5.70 -2.71 1.01
C MET A 7 -4.78 -1.60 0.48
N ASP A 8 -4.95 -0.37 0.96
CA ASP A 8 -4.31 0.83 0.42
C ASP A 8 -3.25 1.41 1.39
N TRP A 9 -2.71 0.58 2.30
CA TRP A 9 -1.76 1.03 3.35
C TRP A 9 -0.59 1.85 2.79
N VAL A 10 -0.07 1.44 1.63
CA VAL A 10 1.04 2.09 0.94
C VAL A 10 0.70 3.54 0.57
N ASP A 11 -0.54 3.85 0.24
CA ASP A 11 -0.95 5.21 -0.14
C ASP A 11 -1.02 6.13 1.10
N PHE A 12 -1.38 5.56 2.27
CA PHE A 12 -1.47 6.31 3.52
C PHE A 12 -0.12 6.62 4.15
N VAL A 13 0.82 5.66 4.19
CA VAL A 13 2.11 5.83 4.88
C VAL A 13 3.32 5.87 3.95
N GLY A 14 3.18 5.47 2.69
CA GLY A 14 4.26 5.38 1.72
C GLY A 14 4.95 4.01 1.69
N PRO A 15 5.70 3.71 0.61
CA PRO A 15 6.25 2.38 0.34
C PRO A 15 7.35 1.93 1.32
N ARG A 16 8.05 2.86 1.98
CA ARG A 16 9.09 2.53 2.98
C ARG A 16 8.46 2.02 4.27
N LEU A 17 7.47 2.74 4.80
CA LEU A 17 6.80 2.39 6.05
C LEU A 17 5.87 1.18 5.86
N ALA A 18 5.17 1.09 4.73
CA ALA A 18 4.25 -0.01 4.46
C ALA A 18 4.90 -1.39 4.33
N LYS A 19 6.23 -1.45 4.10
CA LYS A 19 6.99 -2.71 4.12
C LYS A 19 7.23 -3.24 5.53
N GLN A 20 7.28 -2.35 6.51
CA GLN A 20 7.68 -2.66 7.88
C GLN A 20 6.54 -2.44 8.87
N THR A 21 5.36 -2.02 8.40
CA THR A 21 4.19 -1.78 9.22
C THR A 21 2.93 -2.31 8.58
N GLU A 22 1.98 -2.73 9.41
CA GLU A 22 0.66 -3.16 8.97
C GLU A 22 -0.41 -2.72 9.96
N PRO A 23 -1.58 -2.27 9.48
CA PRO A 23 -2.72 -2.02 10.35
C PRO A 23 -3.33 -3.35 10.79
N ARG A 24 -3.42 -3.57 12.10
CA ARG A 24 -3.98 -4.78 12.72
C ARG A 24 -5.42 -4.61 13.17
N ARG A 25 -5.71 -3.47 13.80
CA ARG A 25 -7.03 -3.23 14.40
C ARG A 25 -7.32 -1.75 14.45
N LEU A 26 -8.57 -1.38 14.20
CA LEU A 26 -9.07 -0.04 14.44
C LEU A 26 -10.28 -0.14 15.39
N SER A 27 -10.22 0.51 16.54
CA SER A 27 -11.31 0.49 17.52
C SER A 27 -11.27 1.75 18.39
N ALA A 28 -12.43 2.38 18.62
CA ALA A 28 -12.60 3.56 19.48
C ALA A 28 -11.52 4.64 19.26
N GLY A 29 -11.38 5.12 18.01
CA GLY A 29 -10.38 6.14 17.66
C GLY A 29 -8.91 5.69 17.78
N THR A 30 -8.64 4.42 18.07
CA THR A 30 -7.27 3.89 18.20
C THR A 30 -6.94 2.93 17.07
N LEU A 31 -5.93 3.28 16.27
CA LEU A 31 -5.36 2.41 15.24
C LEU A 31 -4.16 1.63 15.82
N THR A 32 -4.28 0.31 15.87
CA THR A 32 -3.19 -0.59 16.23
C THR A 32 -2.39 -0.94 14.99
N LEU A 33 -1.12 -0.54 14.97
CA LEU A 33 -0.14 -0.90 13.96
C LEU A 33 0.82 -1.94 14.51
N ALA A 34 1.03 -3.02 13.77
CA ALA A 34 2.20 -3.86 13.99
C ALA A 34 3.40 -3.26 13.25
N CYS A 35 4.60 -3.37 13.81
CA CYS A 35 5.85 -2.97 13.15
C CYS A 35 6.96 -4.02 13.30
N SER A 36 7.85 -4.06 12.31
CA SER A 36 9.04 -4.93 12.29
C SER A 36 10.27 -4.26 12.88
N GLY A 37 11.00 -4.98 13.73
CA GLY A 37 12.34 -4.60 14.16
C GLY A 37 12.42 -3.25 14.91
N PRO A 38 13.58 -2.55 14.89
CA PRO A 38 13.83 -1.37 15.73
C PRO A 38 13.12 -0.09 15.25
N ILE A 39 12.27 -0.14 14.21
CA ILE A 39 11.59 1.03 13.66
C ILE A 39 10.52 1.60 14.60
N ALA A 40 10.17 0.91 15.69
CA ALA A 40 9.14 1.34 16.64
C ALA A 40 9.36 2.77 17.17
N MET A 41 10.61 3.17 17.43
CA MET A 41 10.96 4.53 17.86
C MET A 41 10.67 5.58 16.77
N GLU A 42 11.13 5.34 15.55
CA GLU A 42 10.84 6.22 14.40
C GLU A 42 9.32 6.33 14.20
N LEU A 43 8.61 5.21 14.31
CA LEU A 43 7.15 5.17 14.15
C LEU A 43 6.42 5.96 15.24
N GLN A 44 6.95 6.01 16.47
CA GLN A 44 6.37 6.81 17.55
C GLN A 44 6.46 8.30 17.24
N HIS A 45 7.58 8.77 16.68
CA HIS A 45 7.72 10.17 16.25
C HIS A 45 6.85 10.51 15.03
N LEU A 46 6.67 9.56 14.12
CA LEU A 46 5.82 9.72 12.94
C LEU A 46 4.33 9.48 13.22
N ALA A 47 3.98 8.93 14.37
CA ALA A 47 2.60 8.61 14.75
C ALA A 47 1.61 9.78 14.54
N PRO A 48 1.87 11.03 15.01
CA PRO A 48 0.95 12.13 14.78
C PRO A 48 0.76 12.46 13.30
N GLN A 49 1.83 12.41 12.50
CA GLN A 49 1.76 12.66 11.05
C GLN A 49 0.98 11.56 10.32
N ILE A 50 1.15 10.30 10.73
CA ILE A 50 0.42 9.16 10.16
C ILE A 50 -1.07 9.29 10.48
N ILE A 51 -1.42 9.63 11.72
CA ILE A 51 -2.81 9.86 12.13
C ILE A 51 -3.44 10.97 11.27
N GLU A 52 -2.78 12.12 11.18
CA GLU A 52 -3.29 13.26 10.40
C GLU A 52 -3.48 12.89 8.92
N ARG A 53 -2.48 12.26 8.29
CA ARG A 53 -2.56 11.79 6.90
C ARG A 53 -3.73 10.84 6.69
N ILE A 54 -3.95 9.88 7.61
CA ILE A 54 -5.05 8.93 7.50
C ILE A 54 -6.40 9.64 7.68
N ASN A 55 -6.52 10.53 8.67
CA ASN A 55 -7.75 11.29 8.91
C ASN A 55 -8.11 12.16 7.71
N VAL A 56 -7.14 12.86 7.12
CA VAL A 56 -7.32 13.68 5.91
C VAL A 56 -7.69 12.82 4.70
N ALA A 57 -6.94 11.75 4.42
CA ALA A 57 -7.16 10.91 3.25
C ALA A 57 -8.48 10.11 3.33
N CYS A 58 -8.92 9.75 4.54
CA CYS A 58 -10.20 9.10 4.75
C CYS A 58 -11.36 10.08 5.01
N GLY A 59 -11.10 11.38 5.14
CA GLY A 59 -12.11 12.39 5.47
C GLY A 59 -12.75 12.22 6.85
N LEU A 60 -12.01 11.68 7.82
CA LEU A 60 -12.52 11.38 9.16
C LEU A 60 -12.65 12.66 9.99
N ARG A 61 -13.79 12.79 10.67
CA ARG A 61 -14.14 13.92 11.53
C ARG A 61 -15.00 13.41 12.69
N GLY A 62 -14.85 14.01 13.87
CA GLY A 62 -15.70 13.72 15.03
C GLY A 62 -15.52 12.28 15.52
N GLU A 63 -16.61 11.54 15.68
CA GLU A 63 -16.61 10.21 16.32
C GLU A 63 -15.78 9.14 15.58
N TYR A 64 -15.52 9.33 14.28
CA TYR A 64 -14.75 8.39 13.47
C TYR A 64 -13.27 8.75 13.32
N GLU A 65 -12.83 9.82 13.99
CA GLU A 65 -11.45 10.27 13.93
C GLU A 65 -10.50 9.29 14.61
N ILE A 66 -9.32 9.07 14.02
CA ILE A 66 -8.25 8.37 14.70
C ILE A 66 -7.55 9.39 15.58
N GLU A 67 -7.54 9.16 16.89
CA GLU A 67 -6.90 10.04 17.88
C GLU A 67 -5.56 9.46 18.33
N ARG A 68 -5.45 8.12 18.30
CA ARG A 68 -4.31 7.42 18.87
C ARG A 68 -3.80 6.32 17.97
N LEU A 69 -2.49 6.19 17.94
CA LEU A 69 -1.80 5.12 17.25
C LEU A 69 -1.11 4.24 18.30
N LYS A 70 -1.49 2.96 18.34
CA LYS A 70 -0.92 1.94 19.22
C LYS A 70 0.07 1.11 18.42
N ILE A 71 1.33 1.11 18.83
CA ILE A 71 2.40 0.39 18.14
C ILE A 71 2.64 -0.93 18.87
N VAL A 72 2.61 -2.02 18.12
CA VAL A 72 2.91 -3.37 18.60
C VAL A 72 4.09 -3.89 17.80
N GLN A 73 5.20 -4.20 18.47
CA GLN A 73 6.35 -4.81 17.81
C GLN A 73 6.05 -6.28 17.56
N ASP A 74 6.06 -6.69 16.30
CA ASP A 74 5.88 -8.07 15.89
C ASP A 74 7.12 -8.48 15.11
N LEU A 75 8.00 -9.22 15.79
CA LEU A 75 9.30 -9.66 15.27
C LEU A 75 9.17 -10.73 14.17
N VAL A 76 7.99 -11.29 13.96
CA VAL A 76 7.74 -12.41 13.03
C VAL A 76 6.84 -12.00 11.85
N ALA A 77 6.03 -10.95 11.98
CA ALA A 77 4.97 -10.61 11.02
C ALA A 77 5.42 -10.01 9.66
N PHE A 78 6.69 -9.65 9.47
CA PHE A 78 7.10 -8.81 8.34
C PHE A 78 8.02 -9.45 7.30
N GLU A 79 8.11 -10.78 7.24
CA GLU A 79 8.46 -11.45 5.97
C GLU A 79 7.27 -11.39 4.99
N ARG A 80 6.80 -10.17 4.66
CA ARG A 80 5.81 -10.03 3.59
C ARG A 80 6.54 -10.25 2.27
N PRO A 81 6.19 -11.27 1.47
CA PRO A 81 6.72 -11.40 0.13
C PRO A 81 6.38 -10.12 -0.62
N THR A 82 7.39 -9.45 -1.17
CA THR A 82 7.18 -8.33 -2.07
C THR A 82 6.17 -8.77 -3.14
N PRO A 83 5.08 -8.02 -3.37
CA PRO A 83 4.11 -8.41 -4.39
C PRO A 83 4.87 -8.53 -5.70
N LYS A 84 5.00 -9.77 -6.20
CA LYS A 84 5.66 -10.03 -7.47
C LYS A 84 4.94 -9.17 -8.51
N ARG A 85 5.66 -8.24 -9.15
CA ARG A 85 5.12 -7.47 -10.27
C ARG A 85 4.52 -8.50 -11.24
N PRO A 86 3.24 -8.36 -11.63
CA PRO A 86 2.65 -9.31 -12.54
C PRO A 86 3.47 -9.27 -13.82
N LYS A 87 3.85 -10.46 -14.31
CA LYS A 87 4.59 -10.56 -15.56
C LYS A 87 3.72 -9.96 -16.67
N PRO A 88 4.30 -9.16 -17.59
CA PRO A 88 3.56 -8.62 -18.71
C PRO A 88 2.94 -9.77 -19.50
N VAL A 89 1.66 -9.62 -19.84
CA VAL A 89 0.96 -10.57 -20.72
C VAL A 89 1.44 -10.29 -22.14
N GLN A 90 1.83 -11.31 -22.91
CA GLN A 90 2.13 -11.09 -24.33
C GLN A 90 0.84 -10.72 -25.05
N ILE A 91 0.82 -9.53 -25.64
CA ILE A 91 -0.27 -9.04 -26.49
C ILE A 91 0.36 -8.76 -27.84
N GLU A 92 -0.14 -9.43 -28.87
CA GLU A 92 0.26 -9.13 -30.25
C GLU A 92 -0.56 -7.94 -30.73
N VAL A 93 0.11 -6.92 -31.26
CA VAL A 93 -0.53 -5.78 -31.93
C VAL A 93 -0.29 -5.94 -33.43
N PRO A 94 -1.21 -6.59 -34.16
CA PRO A 94 -1.12 -6.63 -35.62
C PRO A 94 -1.36 -5.25 -36.22
N ASP A 95 -0.86 -5.03 -37.44
CA ASP A 95 -1.13 -3.84 -38.27
C ASP A 95 -0.32 -2.57 -37.96
N ILE A 96 0.96 -2.74 -37.58
CA ILE A 96 1.92 -1.64 -37.39
C ILE A 96 3.18 -1.94 -38.20
N GLU A 97 3.51 -1.06 -39.16
CA GLU A 97 4.69 -1.19 -40.03
C GLU A 97 6.00 -0.86 -39.31
N ASP A 98 5.94 0.03 -38.31
CA ASP A 98 7.10 0.43 -37.51
C ASP A 98 7.34 -0.56 -36.36
N GLU A 99 8.44 -1.31 -36.46
CA GLU A 99 8.82 -2.36 -35.51
C GLU A 99 9.14 -1.80 -34.11
N GLU A 100 9.73 -0.62 -34.01
CA GLU A 100 10.06 0.01 -32.72
C GLU A 100 8.79 0.44 -31.98
N LEU A 101 7.85 1.03 -32.73
CA LEU A 101 6.53 1.40 -32.21
C LEU A 101 5.71 0.18 -31.83
N ARG A 102 5.73 -0.88 -32.65
CA ARG A 102 5.06 -2.14 -32.36
C ARG A 102 5.54 -2.74 -31.05
N LEU A 103 6.87 -2.88 -30.88
CA LEU A 103 7.47 -3.39 -29.65
C LEU A 103 7.11 -2.53 -28.42
N ALA A 104 7.06 -1.21 -28.57
CA ALA A 104 6.64 -0.31 -27.49
C ALA A 104 5.17 -0.53 -27.09
N LEU A 105 4.29 -0.76 -28.07
CA LEU A 105 2.86 -0.98 -27.86
C LEU A 105 2.55 -2.36 -27.29
N GLU A 106 3.24 -3.41 -27.73
CA GLU A 106 3.13 -4.75 -27.15
C GLU A 106 3.56 -4.76 -25.67
N ASN A 107 4.67 -4.06 -25.35
CA ASN A 107 5.13 -3.88 -23.98
C ASN A 107 4.13 -3.10 -23.11
N LEU A 108 3.56 -2.01 -23.63
CA LEU A 108 2.57 -1.22 -22.91
C LEU A 108 1.27 -2.01 -22.69
N GLY A 109 0.79 -2.67 -23.75
CA GLY A 109 -0.38 -3.55 -23.70
C GLY A 109 -0.23 -4.63 -22.65
N GLY A 110 0.93 -5.29 -22.60
CA GLY A 110 1.21 -6.34 -21.61
C GLY A 110 1.15 -5.86 -20.16
N HIS A 111 1.55 -4.62 -19.89
CA HIS A 111 1.44 -4.01 -18.56
C HIS A 111 -0.01 -3.62 -18.20
N LEU A 112 -0.79 -3.14 -19.17
CA LEU A 112 -2.20 -2.77 -18.96
C LEU A 112 -3.08 -4.01 -18.75
N GLY A 113 -2.87 -5.07 -19.53
CA GLY A 113 -3.55 -6.36 -19.37
C GLY A 113 -3.27 -7.00 -18.00
N ALA A 114 -2.02 -6.95 -17.55
CA ALA A 114 -1.61 -7.43 -16.23
C ALA A 114 -2.29 -6.67 -15.07
N ARG A 115 -2.58 -5.38 -15.24
CA ARG A 115 -3.24 -4.54 -14.23
C ARG A 115 -4.76 -4.76 -14.16
N ARG A 116 -5.42 -5.07 -15.29
CA ARG A 116 -6.86 -5.31 -15.38
C ARG A 116 -7.29 -6.63 -14.72
N LYS A 117 -6.46 -7.68 -14.77
CA LYS A 117 -6.71 -9.00 -14.16
C LYS A 117 -6.74 -9.00 -12.63
N ARG A 118 -6.40 -7.87 -11.99
CA ARG A 118 -6.35 -7.69 -10.53
C ARG A 118 -7.58 -6.96 -9.95
N ARG A 119 -8.48 -6.46 -10.81
CA ARG A 119 -9.79 -5.92 -10.43
C ARG A 119 -10.84 -7.02 -10.45
#